data_AF-A0A9P1GED6-F1
#
_entry.id   AF-A0A9P1GED6-F1
#
_cell.length_a   1.000
_cell.length_b   1.000
_cell.length_c   1.000
_cell.angle_alpha   90.00
_cell.angle_beta   90.00
_cell.angle_gamma   90.00
#
_symmetry.space_group_name_H-M   'P 1'
#
loop_
_entity.id
_entity.type
_entity.pdbx_description
1 polymer ?
#
loop_
_entity_poly.entity_id
_entity_poly.type
_entity_poly.pdbx_seq_one_letter_code
_entity_poly.pdbx_strand_id
1 'polypeptide(L)'
;DVSLTWKLLGAAESFGRFFSSTEEAGFSEDIKTPSSRRKPEDLFELKQRDQLKKAMASLRAPLAELVDKATKAGMDENTPSDLLVALPKDLSRRFARLRGSILGATKNANALVVRSPEPGMEDDATSGTPAVDGSIKELSSFIACSEALERSGAWSCLDTKNRQEVIAFSSSHASDIQKHVRISCKGMKEDATHSTAPGLLDDLLETKPPSRGYAGTTSSNVPPLLPPPPRSSCSVRGPA
;
A
#
# COMPACT_ATOMS: atom_id res chain seq x y z
N ASP A 1 14.35 -20.98 7.44
CA ASP A 1 13.95 -20.69 8.84
C ASP A 1 12.86 -19.65 8.94
N VAL A 2 11.71 -20.02 9.51
CA VAL A 2 10.61 -19.11 9.84
C VAL A 2 10.99 -18.38 11.14
N SER A 3 11.24 -17.07 11.05
CA SER A 3 11.77 -16.26 12.15
C SER A 3 10.95 -16.39 13.43
N LEU A 4 11.64 -16.52 14.57
CA LEU A 4 11.11 -16.75 15.92
C LEU A 4 9.98 -15.77 16.31
N THR A 5 10.02 -14.55 15.79
CA THR A 5 9.00 -13.51 15.97
C THR A 5 7.63 -13.93 15.46
N TRP A 6 7.54 -14.77 14.42
CA TRP A 6 6.27 -15.25 13.89
C TRP A 6 5.68 -16.40 14.70
N LYS A 7 6.52 -17.26 15.31
CA LYS A 7 6.05 -18.28 16.26
C LYS A 7 5.45 -17.65 17.52
N LEU A 8 5.99 -16.52 17.96
CA LEU A 8 5.49 -15.79 19.13
C LEU A 8 4.16 -15.08 18.87
N LEU A 9 3.94 -14.50 17.68
CA LEU A 9 2.64 -13.90 17.33
C LEU A 9 1.52 -14.96 17.28
N GLY A 10 1.81 -16.16 16.78
CA GLY A 10 0.85 -17.27 16.78
C GLY A 10 0.48 -17.76 18.19
N ALA A 11 1.45 -17.80 19.09
CA ALA A 11 1.20 -18.17 20.49
C ALA A 11 0.36 -17.12 21.23
N ALA A 12 0.59 -15.81 20.98
CA ALA A 12 -0.13 -14.73 21.64
C ALA A 12 -1.63 -14.67 21.24
N GLU A 13 -2.00 -14.99 20.00
CA GLU A 13 -3.41 -15.05 19.57
C GLU A 13 -4.16 -16.26 20.18
N SER A 14 -3.45 -17.32 20.61
CA SER A 14 -4.06 -18.48 21.28
C SER A 14 -4.50 -18.20 22.71
N PHE A 15 -3.94 -17.20 23.39
CA PHE A 15 -4.30 -16.85 24.78
C PHE A 15 -5.50 -15.90 24.87
N GLY A 16 -5.82 -15.16 23.80
CA GLY A 16 -6.96 -14.23 23.77
C GLY A 16 -8.34 -14.90 23.88
N ARG A 17 -8.45 -16.19 23.55
CA ARG A 17 -9.72 -16.95 23.63
C ARG A 17 -10.00 -17.56 25.00
N PHE A 18 -9.06 -17.53 25.94
CA PHE A 18 -9.26 -18.13 27.27
C PHE A 18 -9.78 -17.15 28.33
N PHE A 19 -9.85 -15.84 28.04
CA PHE A 19 -10.30 -14.83 29.01
C PHE A 19 -11.69 -14.26 28.73
N SER A 20 -12.47 -14.84 27.82
CA SER A 20 -13.82 -14.35 27.46
C SER A 20 -14.98 -15.22 27.96
N SER A 21 -14.77 -16.10 28.95
CA SER A 21 -15.89 -16.87 29.53
C SER A 21 -15.73 -16.96 31.04
N THR A 22 -16.31 -15.98 31.72
CA THR A 22 -16.65 -16.08 33.15
C THR A 22 -18.00 -15.45 33.31
N GLU A 23 -19.07 -16.12 32.85
CA GLU A 23 -20.39 -16.05 33.46
C GLU A 23 -21.07 -17.43 33.33
N GLU A 24 -21.55 -17.92 34.47
CA GLU A 24 -22.22 -19.19 34.66
C GLU A 24 -23.59 -19.22 33.96
N ALA A 25 -23.85 -20.26 33.17
CA ALA A 25 -25.18 -20.83 33.00
C ALA A 25 -25.06 -22.19 32.30
N GLY A 26 -25.47 -23.25 33.00
CA GLY A 26 -25.59 -24.58 32.44
C GLY A 26 -26.65 -24.64 31.35
N PHE A 27 -26.22 -24.92 30.12
CA PHE A 27 -27.10 -25.47 29.09
C PHE A 27 -26.29 -26.48 28.28
N SER A 28 -26.54 -27.76 28.52
CA SER A 28 -25.95 -28.87 27.80
C SER A 28 -26.71 -29.03 26.47
N GLU A 29 -26.51 -28.08 25.55
CA GLU A 29 -26.93 -28.25 24.17
C GLU A 29 -25.81 -28.91 23.38
N ASP A 30 -26.18 -29.88 22.55
CA ASP A 30 -25.33 -30.62 21.63
C ASP A 30 -24.65 -29.66 20.65
N ILE A 31 -23.54 -29.05 21.08
CA ILE A 31 -22.68 -28.25 20.23
C ILE A 31 -22.02 -29.25 19.30
N LYS A 32 -22.66 -29.48 18.15
CA LYS A 32 -21.99 -29.86 16.90
C LYS A 32 -20.87 -28.85 16.71
N THR A 33 -19.70 -29.13 17.26
CA THR A 33 -18.48 -28.40 16.98
C THR A 33 -18.37 -28.37 15.47
N PRO A 34 -18.46 -27.20 14.80
CA PRO A 34 -18.25 -27.16 13.37
C PRO A 34 -16.80 -27.58 13.16
N SER A 35 -16.64 -28.84 12.79
CA SER A 35 -15.40 -29.47 12.37
C SER A 35 -15.00 -28.85 11.04
N SER A 36 -14.52 -27.61 11.10
CA SER A 36 -13.51 -27.14 10.18
C SER A 36 -12.45 -26.43 11.02
N ARG A 37 -11.66 -27.21 11.77
CA ARG A 37 -10.29 -26.81 12.07
C ARG A 37 -9.59 -26.67 10.72
N ARG A 38 -9.77 -25.52 10.06
CA ARG A 38 -8.90 -25.11 8.96
C ARG A 38 -7.49 -25.20 9.51
N LYS A 39 -6.60 -25.75 8.70
CA LYS A 39 -5.22 -25.91 9.13
C LYS A 39 -4.69 -24.51 9.48
N PRO A 40 -3.91 -24.34 10.55
CA PRO A 40 -3.39 -23.02 10.92
C PRO A 40 -2.63 -22.36 9.75
N GLU A 41 -2.06 -23.17 8.86
CA GLU A 41 -1.44 -22.76 7.60
C GLU A 41 -2.44 -22.05 6.66
N ASP A 42 -3.67 -22.56 6.54
CA ASP A 42 -4.71 -21.96 5.68
C ASP A 42 -5.16 -20.60 6.22
N LEU A 43 -5.20 -20.44 7.55
CA LEU A 43 -5.56 -19.18 8.19
C LEU A 43 -4.47 -18.14 7.99
N PHE A 44 -3.20 -18.55 8.06
CA PHE A 44 -2.06 -17.67 7.82
C PHE A 44 -2.05 -17.15 6.38
N GLU A 45 -2.15 -18.04 5.39
CA GLU A 45 -2.19 -17.66 3.97
C GLU A 45 -3.38 -16.74 3.66
N LEU A 46 -4.54 -17.01 4.26
CA LEU A 46 -5.71 -16.14 4.12
C LEU A 46 -5.43 -14.73 4.66
N LYS A 47 -4.87 -14.62 5.87
CA LYS A 47 -4.54 -13.33 6.51
C LYS A 47 -3.47 -12.58 5.72
N GLN A 48 -2.43 -13.27 5.25
CA GLN A 48 -1.37 -12.67 4.44
C GLN A 48 -1.94 -12.15 3.10
N ARG A 49 -2.79 -12.93 2.45
CA ARG A 49 -3.46 -12.53 1.21
C ARG A 49 -4.34 -11.30 1.42
N ASP A 50 -5.10 -11.25 2.51
CA ASP A 50 -5.95 -10.09 2.81
C ASP A 50 -5.11 -8.84 3.12
N GLN A 51 -3.98 -8.99 3.83
CA GLN A 51 -3.02 -7.90 4.02
C GLN A 51 -2.41 -7.41 2.70
N LEU A 52 -2.04 -8.32 1.80
CA LEU A 52 -1.53 -7.99 0.47
C LEU A 52 -2.56 -7.23 -0.37
N LYS A 53 -3.82 -7.68 -0.37
CA LYS A 53 -4.92 -6.97 -1.05
C LYS A 53 -5.06 -5.55 -0.53
N LYS A 54 -5.09 -5.37 0.80
CA LYS A 54 -5.19 -4.04 1.42
C LYS A 54 -3.98 -3.16 1.10
N ALA A 55 -2.77 -3.73 1.16
CA ALA A 55 -1.52 -3.05 0.83
C ALA A 55 -1.53 -2.57 -0.63
N MET A 56 -1.83 -3.45 -1.58
CA MET A 56 -1.90 -3.11 -3.00
C MET A 56 -3.00 -2.10 -3.31
N ALA A 57 -4.18 -2.23 -2.70
CA ALA A 57 -5.25 -1.26 -2.85
C ALA A 57 -4.84 0.15 -2.39
N SER A 58 -4.11 0.24 -1.26
CA SER A 58 -3.61 1.52 -0.74
C SER A 58 -2.56 2.20 -1.64
N LEU A 59 -1.83 1.42 -2.43
CA LEU A 59 -0.88 1.94 -3.43
C LEU A 59 -1.57 2.28 -4.76
N ARG A 60 -2.53 1.44 -5.19
CA ARG A 60 -3.26 1.60 -6.45
C ARG A 60 -4.14 2.86 -6.45
N ALA A 61 -4.90 3.10 -5.39
CA ALA A 61 -5.86 4.20 -5.33
C ALA A 61 -5.25 5.59 -5.64
N PRO A 62 -4.17 6.03 -4.98
CA PRO A 62 -3.55 7.32 -5.29
C PRO A 62 -2.92 7.35 -6.70
N LEU A 63 -2.37 6.23 -7.19
CA LEU A 63 -1.83 6.19 -8.55
C LEU A 63 -2.92 6.32 -9.63
N ALA A 64 -4.07 5.67 -9.43
CA ALA A 64 -5.20 5.80 -10.35
C ALA A 64 -5.72 7.23 -10.40
N GLU A 65 -5.77 7.92 -9.26
CA GLU A 65 -6.11 9.35 -9.21
C GLU A 65 -5.09 10.21 -9.95
N LEU A 66 -3.80 9.92 -9.80
CA LEU A 66 -2.72 10.64 -10.50
C LEU A 66 -2.81 10.47 -12.01
N VAL A 67 -2.98 9.23 -12.48
CA VAL A 67 -3.14 8.90 -13.90
C VAL A 67 -4.36 9.58 -14.49
N ASP A 68 -5.53 9.44 -13.84
CA ASP A 68 -6.79 10.06 -14.31
C ASP A 68 -6.66 11.58 -14.47
N LYS A 69 -6.01 12.25 -13.52
CA LYS A 69 -5.79 13.70 -13.59
C LYS A 69 -4.76 14.10 -14.63
N ALA A 70 -3.67 13.34 -14.78
CA ALA A 70 -2.69 13.58 -15.84
C ALA A 70 -3.35 13.46 -17.22
N THR A 71 -4.17 12.42 -17.44
CA THR A 71 -4.93 12.24 -18.68
C THR A 71 -5.93 13.38 -18.90
N LYS A 72 -6.66 13.82 -17.87
CA LYS A 72 -7.57 14.98 -17.95
C LYS A 72 -6.87 16.30 -18.22
N ALA A 73 -5.61 16.45 -17.79
CA ALA A 73 -4.77 17.60 -18.10
C ALA A 73 -4.20 17.56 -19.53
N GLY A 74 -4.55 16.55 -20.34
CA GLY A 74 -4.10 16.42 -21.72
C GLY A 74 -2.70 15.84 -21.87
N MET A 75 -2.14 15.23 -20.82
CA MET A 75 -0.88 14.48 -20.95
C MET A 75 -1.11 13.18 -21.71
N ASP A 76 -0.43 13.01 -22.84
CA ASP A 76 -0.50 11.78 -23.64
C ASP A 76 0.33 10.65 -23.01
N GLU A 77 -0.13 9.40 -23.15
CA GLU A 77 0.54 8.19 -22.65
C GLU A 77 1.91 7.97 -23.30
N ASN A 78 2.13 8.51 -24.51
CA ASN A 78 3.40 8.41 -25.22
C ASN A 78 4.39 9.51 -24.80
N THR A 79 3.95 10.48 -23.98
CA THR A 79 4.86 11.52 -23.47
C THR A 79 5.74 10.90 -22.38
N PRO A 80 7.07 11.00 -22.46
CA PRO A 80 7.99 10.42 -21.47
C PRO A 80 8.03 11.18 -20.13
N SER A 81 6.91 11.78 -19.71
CA SER A 81 6.80 12.54 -18.48
C SER A 81 6.70 11.62 -17.28
N ASP A 82 7.69 11.66 -16.40
CA ASP A 82 7.68 10.93 -15.14
C ASP A 82 6.82 11.67 -14.10
N LEU A 83 5.64 11.11 -13.79
CA LEU A 83 4.71 11.67 -12.79
C LEU A 83 5.20 11.51 -11.34
N LEU A 84 6.23 10.69 -11.15
CA LEU A 84 6.80 10.36 -9.85
C LEU A 84 8.13 11.09 -9.57
N VAL A 85 8.55 11.99 -10.46
CA VAL A 85 9.84 12.70 -10.37
C VAL A 85 10.00 13.51 -9.08
N ALA A 86 8.90 14.02 -8.51
CA ALA A 86 8.94 14.83 -7.28
C ALA A 86 8.94 14.01 -5.98
N LEU A 87 8.84 12.68 -6.05
CA LEU A 87 8.99 11.83 -4.87
C LEU A 87 10.45 11.84 -4.37
N PRO A 88 10.68 11.68 -3.05
CA PRO A 88 12.02 11.49 -2.52
C PRO A 88 12.75 10.36 -3.26
N LYS A 89 14.01 10.59 -3.66
CA LYS A 89 14.77 9.67 -4.54
C LYS A 89 14.78 8.23 -4.03
N ASP A 90 14.93 8.04 -2.72
CA ASP A 90 14.92 6.71 -2.10
C ASP A 90 13.56 6.02 -2.22
N LEU A 91 12.47 6.76 -1.99
CA LEU A 91 11.11 6.27 -2.13
C LEU A 91 10.81 5.95 -3.59
N SER A 92 11.11 6.87 -4.51
CA SER A 92 10.91 6.68 -5.95
C SER A 92 11.67 5.44 -6.46
N ARG A 93 12.95 5.30 -6.11
CA ARG A 93 13.78 4.14 -6.50
C ARG A 93 13.25 2.84 -5.93
N ARG A 94 12.86 2.82 -4.65
CA ARG A 94 12.30 1.62 -4.00
C ARG A 94 10.96 1.23 -4.63
N PHE A 95 10.12 2.23 -4.92
CA PHE A 95 8.84 2.01 -5.56
C PHE A 95 8.97 1.54 -7.01
N ALA A 96 9.90 2.08 -7.78
CA ALA A 96 10.21 1.62 -9.13
C ALA A 96 10.62 0.14 -9.16
N ARG A 97 11.46 -0.30 -8.21
CA ARG A 97 11.80 -1.72 -8.07
C ARG A 97 10.58 -2.56 -7.70
N LEU A 98 9.76 -2.09 -6.77
CA LEU A 98 8.55 -2.80 -6.36
C LEU A 98 7.57 -2.99 -7.53
N ARG A 99 7.31 -1.92 -8.30
CA ARG A 99 6.50 -1.96 -9.52
C ARG A 99 7.06 -2.96 -10.53
N GLY A 100 8.37 -2.86 -10.83
CA GLY A 100 9.05 -3.77 -11.75
C GLY A 100 8.97 -5.23 -11.33
N SER A 101 9.19 -5.52 -10.04
CA SER A 101 9.05 -6.87 -9.47
C SER A 101 7.64 -7.43 -9.65
N ILE A 102 6.61 -6.63 -9.35
CA ILE A 102 5.21 -7.06 -9.44
C ILE A 102 4.82 -7.28 -10.90
N LEU A 103 5.16 -6.35 -11.80
CA LEU A 103 4.91 -6.46 -13.23
C LEU A 103 5.63 -7.66 -13.86
N GLY A 104 6.86 -7.95 -13.43
CA GLY A 104 7.60 -9.14 -13.87
C GLY A 104 6.93 -10.42 -13.40
N ALA A 105 6.56 -10.49 -12.13
CA ALA A 105 5.91 -11.67 -11.56
C ALA A 105 4.53 -11.96 -12.19
N THR A 106 3.72 -10.94 -12.46
CA THR A 106 2.41 -11.12 -13.12
C THR A 106 2.55 -11.57 -14.57
N LYS A 107 3.53 -11.05 -15.31
CA LYS A 107 3.83 -11.52 -16.68
C LYS A 107 4.21 -13.00 -16.70
N ASN A 108 5.06 -13.43 -15.77
CA ASN A 108 5.48 -14.83 -15.65
C ASN A 108 4.31 -15.74 -15.26
N ALA A 109 3.46 -15.29 -14.35
CA ALA A 109 2.25 -16.04 -13.95
C ALA A 109 1.28 -16.25 -15.12
N ASN A 110 1.08 -15.23 -15.96
CA ASN A 110 0.23 -15.32 -17.13
C ASN A 110 0.85 -16.19 -18.24
N ALA A 111 2.17 -16.18 -18.39
CA ALA A 111 2.88 -17.03 -19.36
C ALA A 111 2.75 -18.53 -19.03
N LEU A 112 2.75 -18.88 -17.74
CA LEU A 112 2.63 -20.27 -17.25
C LEU A 112 1.26 -20.91 -17.53
N VAL A 113 0.22 -20.13 -17.80
CA VAL A 113 -1.13 -20.63 -18.10
C VAL A 113 -1.31 -20.99 -19.58
N VAL A 114 -0.42 -20.55 -20.47
CA VAL A 114 -0.61 -20.66 -21.94
C VAL A 114 0.46 -21.52 -22.65
N ARG A 115 1.56 -21.90 -21.99
CA ARG A 115 2.60 -22.72 -22.63
C ARG A 115 2.89 -24.02 -21.89
N SER A 116 2.54 -25.14 -22.52
CA SER A 116 3.26 -26.41 -22.36
C SER A 116 4.76 -26.15 -22.59
N PRO A 117 5.65 -26.68 -21.74
CA PRO A 117 7.08 -26.41 -21.86
C PRO A 117 7.65 -27.19 -23.04
N GLU A 118 8.14 -26.49 -24.07
CA GLU A 118 9.16 -27.07 -24.93
C GLU A 118 10.53 -26.90 -24.26
N PRO A 119 11.35 -27.97 -24.18
CA PRO A 119 12.65 -27.92 -23.54
C PRO A 119 13.69 -27.40 -24.53
N GLY A 120 14.35 -26.28 -24.18
CA GLY A 120 15.60 -25.91 -24.82
C GLY A 120 15.69 -24.43 -25.17
N MET A 121 16.08 -23.60 -24.21
CA MET A 121 16.98 -22.48 -24.44
C MET A 121 17.48 -21.98 -23.08
N GLU A 122 18.81 -21.93 -22.95
CA GLU A 122 19.51 -21.48 -21.74
C GLU A 122 19.40 -19.95 -21.66
N ASP A 123 18.84 -19.46 -20.55
CA ASP A 123 18.63 -18.05 -20.28
C ASP A 123 19.95 -17.33 -19.98
N ASP A 124 20.34 -16.41 -20.86
CA ASP A 124 21.31 -15.36 -20.57
C ASP A 124 20.68 -14.34 -19.59
N ALA A 125 20.77 -14.65 -18.30
CA ALA A 125 20.25 -13.85 -17.21
C ALA A 125 21.12 -12.60 -16.93
N THR A 126 21.22 -11.70 -17.90
CA THR A 126 21.63 -10.32 -17.62
C THR A 126 20.44 -9.59 -17.01
N SER A 127 20.35 -9.60 -15.67
CA SER A 127 19.31 -8.91 -14.89
C SER A 127 19.46 -7.38 -14.96
N GLY A 128 19.32 -6.79 -16.14
CA GLY A 128 19.02 -5.38 -16.26
C GLY A 128 17.60 -5.17 -15.77
N THR A 129 17.41 -4.69 -14.54
CA THR A 129 16.10 -4.17 -14.12
C THR A 129 15.67 -3.16 -15.18
N PRO A 130 14.55 -3.38 -15.90
CA PRO A 130 14.10 -2.42 -16.89
C PRO A 130 13.96 -1.07 -16.19
N ALA A 131 14.38 0.01 -16.86
CA ALA A 131 14.17 1.35 -16.34
C ALA A 131 12.65 1.56 -16.22
N VAL A 132 12.13 1.36 -15.00
CA VAL A 132 10.70 1.52 -14.70
C VAL A 132 10.47 3.03 -14.53
N ASP A 133 10.17 3.67 -15.64
CA ASP A 133 9.79 5.07 -15.71
C ASP A 133 8.44 5.27 -14.98
N GLY A 134 8.27 6.39 -14.28
CA GLY A 134 6.97 6.76 -13.69
C GLY A 134 6.01 7.35 -14.71
N SER A 135 6.06 6.87 -15.94
CA SER A 135 5.21 7.32 -17.05
C SER A 135 3.77 6.86 -16.86
N ILE A 136 2.83 7.57 -17.49
CA ILE A 136 1.39 7.26 -17.44
C ILE A 136 1.14 5.79 -17.83
N LYS A 137 1.75 5.34 -18.94
CA LYS A 137 1.59 3.99 -19.47
C LYS A 137 2.06 2.92 -18.50
N GLU A 138 3.20 3.13 -17.86
CA GLU A 138 3.70 2.18 -16.85
C GLU A 138 2.75 2.13 -15.65
N LEU A 139 2.35 3.29 -15.14
CA LEU A 139 1.50 3.35 -13.94
C LEU A 139 0.13 2.72 -14.20
N SER A 140 -0.45 2.96 -15.38
CA SER A 140 -1.67 2.28 -15.85
C SER A 140 -1.47 0.76 -15.94
N SER A 141 -0.33 0.31 -16.46
CA SER A 141 0.00 -1.12 -16.55
C SER A 141 0.14 -1.76 -15.17
N PHE A 142 0.77 -1.05 -14.22
CA PHE A 142 0.89 -1.47 -12.83
C PHE A 142 -0.47 -1.59 -12.15
N ILE A 143 -1.35 -0.59 -12.32
CA ILE A 143 -2.72 -0.60 -11.81
C ILE A 143 -3.47 -1.81 -12.36
N ALA A 144 -3.49 -2.00 -13.68
CA ALA A 144 -4.16 -3.12 -14.33
C ALA A 144 -3.62 -4.48 -13.86
N CYS A 145 -2.30 -4.62 -13.73
CA CYS A 145 -1.67 -5.85 -13.22
C CYS A 145 -2.06 -6.12 -11.76
N SER A 146 -2.09 -5.10 -10.91
CA SER A 146 -2.48 -5.26 -9.51
C SER A 146 -3.93 -5.70 -9.36
N GLU A 147 -4.83 -5.19 -10.21
CA GLU A 147 -6.24 -5.62 -10.24
C GLU A 147 -6.41 -7.04 -10.77
N ALA A 148 -5.64 -7.41 -11.81
CA ALA A 148 -5.65 -8.76 -12.34
C ALA A 148 -5.14 -9.77 -11.29
N LEU A 149 -4.12 -9.41 -10.53
CA LEU A 149 -3.60 -10.21 -9.42
C LEU A 149 -4.63 -10.37 -8.30
N GLU A 150 -5.34 -9.29 -7.97
CA GLU A 150 -6.42 -9.32 -6.98
C GLU A 150 -7.59 -10.22 -7.40
N ARG A 151 -8.01 -10.14 -8.67
CA ARG A 151 -9.10 -10.94 -9.25
C ARG A 151 -8.75 -12.41 -9.41
N SER A 152 -7.56 -12.71 -9.91
CA SER A 152 -7.09 -14.09 -10.10
C SER A 152 -6.78 -14.79 -8.78
N GLY A 153 -6.50 -14.02 -7.72
CA GLY A 153 -6.03 -14.58 -6.45
C GLY A 153 -4.64 -15.20 -6.55
N ALA A 154 -3.90 -14.98 -7.65
CA ALA A 154 -2.59 -15.55 -7.92
C ALA A 154 -1.46 -14.93 -7.08
N TRP A 155 -1.73 -14.52 -5.84
CA TRP A 155 -0.75 -13.93 -4.94
C TRP A 155 0.44 -14.85 -4.62
N SER A 156 0.26 -16.16 -4.82
CA SER A 156 1.32 -17.17 -4.71
C SER A 156 2.38 -17.07 -5.82
N CYS A 157 2.09 -16.40 -6.94
CA CYS A 157 3.08 -16.16 -7.98
C CYS A 157 4.12 -15.10 -7.59
N LEU A 158 3.83 -14.31 -6.55
CA LEU A 158 4.79 -13.41 -5.93
C LEU A 158 5.62 -14.21 -4.92
N ASP A 159 6.93 -14.12 -5.04
CA ASP A 159 7.86 -14.61 -4.03
C ASP A 159 7.59 -13.95 -2.67
N THR A 160 7.94 -14.67 -1.60
CA THR A 160 7.69 -14.22 -0.22
C THR A 160 8.34 -12.88 0.08
N LYS A 161 9.50 -12.58 -0.52
CA LYS A 161 10.21 -11.31 -0.33
C LYS A 161 9.43 -10.16 -0.96
N ASN A 162 8.96 -10.28 -2.19
CA ASN A 162 8.12 -9.25 -2.80
C ASN A 162 6.79 -9.06 -2.06
N ARG A 163 6.16 -10.14 -1.57
CA ARG A 163 4.95 -10.04 -0.73
C ARG A 163 5.19 -9.21 0.54
N GLN A 164 6.26 -9.51 1.27
CA GLN A 164 6.62 -8.76 2.48
C GLN A 164 6.97 -7.30 2.15
N GLU A 165 7.70 -7.08 1.06
CA GLU A 165 8.07 -5.74 0.62
C GLU A 165 6.84 -4.90 0.26
N VAL A 166 5.83 -5.45 -0.42
CA VAL A 166 4.55 -4.76 -0.70
C VAL A 166 3.89 -4.31 0.61
N ILE A 167 3.79 -5.21 1.57
CA ILE A 167 3.15 -4.92 2.86
C ILE A 167 3.94 -3.82 3.60
N ALA A 168 5.26 -3.99 3.74
CA ALA A 168 6.13 -3.06 4.46
C ALA A 168 6.21 -1.69 3.77
N PHE A 169 6.29 -1.67 2.44
CA PHE A 169 6.32 -0.44 1.66
C PHE A 169 5.00 0.31 1.78
N SER A 170 3.86 -0.37 1.63
CA SER A 170 2.54 0.25 1.76
C SER A 170 2.31 0.85 3.15
N SER A 171 2.66 0.13 4.21
CA SER A 171 2.46 0.62 5.59
C SER A 171 3.33 1.83 5.91
N SER A 172 4.53 1.92 5.31
CA SER A 172 5.49 3.00 5.58
C SER A 172 5.27 4.21 4.68
N HIS A 173 4.88 4.01 3.42
CA HIS A 173 4.99 5.04 2.37
C HIS A 173 3.69 5.35 1.63
N ALA A 174 2.59 4.63 1.85
CA ALA A 174 1.33 4.91 1.15
C ALA A 174 0.82 6.34 1.41
N SER A 175 0.97 6.85 2.64
CA SER A 175 0.57 8.21 2.97
C SER A 175 1.42 9.28 2.25
N ASP A 176 2.71 9.01 2.02
CA ASP A 176 3.61 9.93 1.33
C ASP A 176 3.33 9.95 -0.17
N ILE A 177 3.04 8.79 -0.77
CA ILE A 177 2.55 8.72 -2.16
C ILE A 177 1.24 9.49 -2.28
N GLN A 178 0.30 9.31 -1.36
CA GLN A 178 -0.97 10.03 -1.40
C GLN A 178 -0.78 11.55 -1.27
N LYS A 179 0.12 12.03 -0.40
CA LYS A 179 0.46 13.46 -0.30
C LYS A 179 1.06 13.97 -1.61
N HIS A 180 1.99 13.24 -2.21
CA HIS A 180 2.60 13.58 -3.49
C HIS A 180 1.56 13.72 -4.60
N VAL A 181 0.63 12.76 -4.68
CA VAL A 181 -0.47 12.81 -5.65
C VAL A 181 -1.32 14.06 -5.45
N ARG A 182 -1.74 14.36 -4.21
CA ARG A 182 -2.52 15.57 -3.93
C ARG A 182 -1.80 16.85 -4.34
N ILE A 183 -0.50 16.95 -4.07
CA ILE A 183 0.32 18.13 -4.44
C ILE A 183 0.45 18.24 -5.96
N SER A 184 0.85 17.15 -6.63
CA SER A 184 1.02 17.11 -8.09
C SER A 184 -0.28 17.42 -8.82
N CYS A 185 -1.40 16.90 -8.32
CA CYS A 185 -2.73 17.13 -8.87
C CYS A 185 -3.24 18.56 -8.69
N LYS A 186 -2.73 19.30 -7.69
CA LYS A 186 -3.07 20.71 -7.50
C LYS A 186 -2.41 21.56 -8.57
N GLY A 187 -1.13 21.31 -8.87
CA GLY A 187 -0.40 22.03 -9.91
C GLY A 187 -1.01 21.86 -11.30
N MET A 188 -1.49 20.66 -11.64
CA MET A 188 -2.11 20.38 -12.95
C MET A 188 -3.40 21.16 -13.24
N LYS A 189 -4.07 21.74 -12.23
CA LYS A 189 -5.32 22.50 -12.43
C LYS A 189 -5.09 23.96 -12.79
N GLU A 190 -3.96 24.55 -12.39
CA GLU A 190 -3.76 26.00 -12.47
C GLU A 190 -3.38 26.45 -13.90
N ASP A 191 -2.75 25.58 -14.69
CA ASP A 191 -2.35 25.91 -16.07
C ASP A 191 -3.50 25.89 -17.08
N ALA A 192 -4.60 25.20 -16.79
CA ALA A 192 -5.75 25.10 -17.70
C ALA A 192 -6.63 26.37 -17.71
N THR A 193 -6.50 27.25 -16.72
CA THR A 193 -7.34 28.46 -16.56
C THR A 193 -6.69 29.76 -17.06
N HIS A 194 -5.41 29.75 -17.46
CA HIS A 194 -4.72 30.97 -17.89
C HIS A 194 -4.59 31.14 -19.41
N SER A 195 -5.23 30.29 -20.22
CA SER A 195 -5.20 30.39 -21.69
C SER A 195 -6.54 30.79 -22.29
N THR A 196 -7.13 31.91 -21.84
CA THR A 196 -8.20 32.61 -22.56
C THR A 196 -7.89 34.11 -22.66
N ALA A 197 -7.37 34.48 -23.84
CA ALA A 197 -7.29 35.79 -24.51
C ALA A 197 -6.29 36.87 -24.01
N PRO A 198 -5.38 37.35 -24.90
CA PRO A 198 -4.76 38.66 -24.80
C PRO A 198 -5.69 39.71 -25.44
N GLY A 199 -6.19 40.67 -24.68
CA GLY A 199 -7.06 41.70 -25.23
C GLY A 199 -7.59 42.71 -24.22
N LEU A 200 -6.83 43.81 -24.08
CA LEU A 200 -7.33 45.20 -24.07
C LEU A 200 -8.19 45.67 -22.88
N LEU A 201 -7.58 46.49 -22.02
CA LEU A 201 -8.09 47.66 -21.26
C LEU A 201 -7.03 47.95 -20.17
N ASP A 202 -6.12 48.91 -20.33
CA ASP A 202 -6.31 50.37 -20.28
C ASP A 202 -7.19 50.82 -19.10
N ASP A 203 -6.58 51.63 -18.22
CA ASP A 203 -7.16 52.39 -17.11
C ASP A 203 -7.81 51.58 -15.95
N LEU A 204 -7.72 51.91 -14.67
CA LEU A 204 -7.29 53.13 -13.98
C LEU A 204 -6.95 52.75 -12.52
N LEU A 205 -6.13 53.60 -11.92
CA LEU A 205 -5.77 53.76 -10.50
C LEU A 205 -6.79 53.28 -9.43
N GLU A 206 -6.22 52.90 -8.28
CA GLU A 206 -6.48 53.56 -6.98
C GLU A 206 -6.74 52.61 -5.78
N THR A 207 -5.73 52.52 -4.91
CA THR A 207 -5.77 52.45 -3.43
C THR A 207 -6.61 51.38 -2.69
N LYS A 208 -5.90 50.62 -1.82
CA LYS A 208 -5.94 50.72 -0.33
C LYS A 208 -5.81 49.34 0.34
N PRO A 209 -4.88 49.15 1.29
CA PRO A 209 -4.86 47.98 2.17
C PRO A 209 -5.63 48.25 3.47
N PRO A 210 -6.29 47.23 4.03
CA PRO A 210 -6.18 46.97 5.47
C PRO A 210 -6.04 45.46 5.72
N SER A 211 -5.08 45.00 6.51
CA SER A 211 -5.04 45.03 7.98
C SER A 211 -5.15 43.60 8.52
N ARG A 212 -3.99 43.07 8.90
CA ARG A 212 -3.70 42.39 10.16
C ARG A 212 -4.91 41.78 10.90
N GLY A 213 -5.00 40.45 10.84
CA GLY A 213 -5.74 39.63 11.79
C GLY A 213 -4.89 38.43 12.19
N TYR A 214 -4.12 38.57 13.26
CA TYR A 214 -3.54 37.43 13.98
C TYR A 214 -4.64 36.85 14.86
N ALA A 215 -5.02 35.60 14.63
CA ALA A 215 -5.73 34.79 15.62
C ALA A 215 -4.96 33.49 15.79
N GLY A 216 -4.17 33.45 16.86
CA GLY A 216 -3.59 32.21 17.37
C GLY A 216 -4.66 31.40 18.10
N THR A 217 -4.79 30.14 17.72
CA THR A 217 -5.51 29.12 18.50
C THR A 217 -4.56 27.94 18.67
N THR A 218 -3.68 28.04 19.67
CA THR A 218 -2.99 26.89 20.25
C THR A 218 -4.00 26.17 21.15
N SER A 219 -4.69 25.17 20.62
CA SER A 219 -5.46 24.22 21.42
C SER A 219 -4.69 22.91 21.50
N SER A 220 -3.78 22.83 22.48
CA SER A 220 -3.12 21.59 22.89
C SER A 220 -4.11 20.74 23.69
N ASN A 221 -4.96 19.99 23.00
CA ASN A 221 -5.77 18.96 23.63
C ASN A 221 -4.96 17.66 23.66
N VAL A 222 -4.04 17.56 24.62
CA VAL A 222 -3.28 16.33 24.89
C VAL A 222 -4.18 15.45 25.75
N PRO A 223 -4.57 14.25 25.30
CA PRO A 223 -5.35 13.33 26.13
C PRO A 223 -4.55 12.93 27.36
N PRO A 224 -5.20 12.73 28.52
CA PRO A 224 -4.52 12.31 29.75
C PRO A 224 -3.79 10.99 29.51
N LEU A 225 -2.48 11.00 29.78
CA LEU A 225 -1.62 9.83 29.80
C LEU A 225 -2.20 8.81 30.79
N LEU A 226 -2.73 7.70 30.27
CA LEU A 226 -3.12 6.56 31.09
C LEU A 226 -1.87 5.99 31.78
N PRO A 227 -1.97 5.62 33.07
CA PRO A 227 -0.85 5.00 33.77
C PRO A 227 -0.47 3.68 33.09
N PRO A 228 0.83 3.34 33.06
CA PRO A 228 1.29 2.07 32.50
C PRO A 228 0.71 0.91 33.31
N PRO A 229 0.34 -0.20 32.66
CA PRO A 229 -0.20 -1.37 33.34
C PRO A 229 0.82 -1.95 34.33
N PRO A 230 0.36 -2.48 35.47
CA PRO A 230 1.23 -3.12 36.44
C PRO A 230 1.98 -4.29 35.78
N ARG A 231 3.31 -4.28 35.91
CA ARG A 231 4.15 -5.35 35.40
C ARG A 231 3.86 -6.62 36.19
N SER A 232 3.41 -7.67 35.52
CA SER A 232 3.29 -9.00 36.10
C SER A 232 4.65 -9.45 36.62
N SER A 233 4.78 -9.53 37.93
CA SER A 233 5.96 -10.13 38.57
C SER A 233 5.95 -11.62 38.27
N CYS A 234 6.73 -12.04 37.26
CA CYS A 234 7.09 -13.44 37.07
C CYS A 234 7.93 -13.89 38.28
N SER A 235 7.25 -14.41 39.29
CA SER A 235 7.87 -15.14 40.39
C SER A 235 8.33 -16.49 39.85
N VAL A 236 9.58 -16.55 39.40
CA VAL A 236 10.24 -17.81 39.04
C VAL A 236 10.55 -18.53 40.34
N ARG A 237 9.66 -19.43 40.74
CA ARG A 237 9.91 -20.39 41.82
C ARG A 237 10.80 -21.49 41.25
N GLY A 238 12.10 -21.42 41.55
CA GLY A 238 13.05 -22.49 41.20
C GLY A 238 12.73 -23.79 41.94
N PRO A 239 13.06 -24.96 41.35
CA PRO A 239 12.96 -26.24 42.04
C PRO A 239 14.03 -26.34 43.13
N ALA A 240 13.63 -26.96 44.24
CA ALA A 240 14.43 -27.25 45.42
C ALA A 240 15.57 -28.26 45.15
#